data_AF-A0A9E2ULJ0-F1
#
_entry.id   AF-A0A9E2ULJ0-F1
#
_cell.length_a   1.000
_cell.length_b   1.000
_cell.length_c   1.000
_cell.angle_alpha   90.00
_cell.angle_beta   90.00
_cell.angle_gamma   90.00
#
_symmetry.space_group_name_H-M   'P 1'
#
loop_
_entity.id
_entity.type
_entity.pdbx_description
1 polymer ?
#
loop_
_entity_poly.entity_id
_entity_poly.type
_entity_poly.pdbx_seq_one_letter_code
_entity_poly.pdbx_strand_id
1 'polypeptide(L)'
;GEEEIGGMKAYKIESVSKEPNYFYSRIINWVAKDSFLIIRRDYYSPNQSLWKRQLFENMIVINGAVVPLRIRMLDFQHDTSTELIFTEIDSDIELPDEIFVPEQLKYSLDCPVWQKVCYPTANKNKQ
;
A
#
# COMPACT_ATOMS: atom_id res chain seq x y z
N GLY A 1 18.05 -13.15 -6.50
CA GLY A 1 18.65 -13.04 -7.84
C GLY A 1 18.57 -11.61 -8.33
N GLU A 2 19.01 -11.32 -9.55
CA GLU A 2 18.92 -9.99 -10.15
C GLU A 2 18.18 -10.05 -11.48
N GLU A 3 17.39 -9.03 -11.79
CA GLU A 3 16.59 -8.96 -13.01
C GLU A 3 16.44 -7.50 -13.43
N GLU A 4 16.29 -7.24 -14.73
CA GLU A 4 15.96 -5.91 -15.24
C GLU A 4 14.45 -5.85 -15.52
N ILE A 5 13.75 -4.89 -14.93
CA ILE A 5 12.32 -4.68 -15.12
C ILE A 5 12.09 -3.24 -15.57
N GLY A 6 11.53 -3.06 -16.77
CA GLY A 6 11.20 -1.74 -17.31
C GLY A 6 12.41 -0.81 -17.40
N GLY A 7 13.61 -1.35 -17.72
CA GLY A 7 14.86 -0.58 -17.77
C GLY A 7 15.53 -0.35 -16.41
N MET A 8 14.92 -0.80 -15.29
CA MET A 8 15.49 -0.66 -13.95
C MET A 8 16.12 -1.97 -13.48
N LYS A 9 17.35 -1.89 -12.97
CA LYS A 9 18.00 -3.03 -12.30
C LYS A 9 17.33 -3.27 -10.94
N ALA A 10 16.90 -4.50 -10.70
CA ALA A 10 16.22 -4.88 -9.47
C ALA A 10 16.78 -6.16 -8.83
N TYR A 11 16.75 -6.22 -7.51
CA TYR A 11 16.87 -7.46 -6.77
C TYR A 11 15.54 -8.22 -6.82
N LYS A 12 15.61 -9.50 -7.17
CA LYS A 12 14.49 -10.43 -7.14
C LYS A 12 14.56 -11.24 -5.84
N ILE A 13 13.61 -10.97 -4.95
CA ILE A 13 13.54 -11.56 -3.60
C ILE A 13 12.29 -12.42 -3.52
N GLU A 14 12.46 -13.71 -3.27
CA GLU A 14 11.36 -14.64 -3.01
C GLU A 14 11.08 -14.76 -1.51
N SER A 15 9.81 -14.85 -1.15
CA SER A 15 9.36 -15.03 0.22
C SER A 15 8.25 -16.07 0.28
N VAL A 16 8.34 -16.97 1.25
CA VAL A 16 7.35 -18.03 1.53
C VAL A 16 6.83 -17.81 2.95
N SER A 17 5.51 -17.89 3.13
CA SER A 17 4.90 -17.71 4.45
C SER A 17 5.32 -18.83 5.40
N LYS A 18 5.51 -18.50 6.68
CA LYS A 18 5.69 -19.48 7.76
C LYS A 18 4.36 -20.03 8.28
N GLU A 19 3.25 -19.31 8.01
CA GLU A 19 1.92 -19.71 8.45
C GLU A 19 1.38 -20.86 7.59
N PRO A 20 0.90 -21.95 8.22
CA PRO A 20 0.21 -23.00 7.50
C PRO A 20 -1.07 -22.43 6.86
N ASN A 21 -1.42 -22.91 5.67
CA ASN A 21 -2.61 -22.51 4.92
C ASN A 21 -2.65 -21.03 4.47
N TYR A 22 -1.50 -20.38 4.34
CA TYR A 22 -1.45 -19.06 3.70
C TYR A 22 -1.97 -19.13 2.25
N PHE A 23 -2.74 -18.11 1.84
CA PHE A 23 -3.41 -18.11 0.54
C PHE A 23 -2.46 -18.18 -0.66
N TYR A 24 -1.24 -17.65 -0.51
CA TYR A 24 -0.22 -17.63 -1.56
C TYR A 24 0.89 -18.63 -1.27
N SER A 25 1.33 -19.37 -2.28
CA SER A 25 2.47 -20.31 -2.13
C SER A 25 3.79 -19.56 -1.93
N ARG A 26 3.95 -18.44 -2.63
CA ARG A 26 5.12 -17.56 -2.55
C ARG A 26 4.80 -16.18 -3.09
N ILE A 27 5.62 -15.23 -2.69
CA ILE A 27 5.60 -13.85 -3.14
C ILE A 27 6.99 -13.52 -3.69
N ILE A 28 7.06 -12.95 -4.88
CA ILE A 28 8.31 -12.39 -5.42
C ILE A 28 8.22 -10.87 -5.40
N ASN A 29 9.20 -10.22 -4.78
CA ASN A 29 9.37 -8.78 -4.81
C ASN A 29 10.53 -8.43 -5.76
N TRP A 30 10.31 -7.44 -6.62
CA TRP A 30 11.37 -6.76 -7.36
C TRP A 30 11.63 -5.43 -6.68
N VAL A 31 12.84 -5.31 -6.14
CA VAL A 31 13.31 -4.17 -5.36
C VAL A 31 14.36 -3.43 -6.18
N ALA A 32 14.10 -2.17 -6.54
CA ALA A 32 15.03 -1.37 -7.33
C ALA A 32 16.36 -1.21 -6.58
N LYS A 33 17.48 -1.39 -7.30
CA LYS A 33 18.82 -1.42 -6.67
C LYS A 33 19.30 -0.07 -6.17
N ASP A 34 18.82 1.01 -6.78
CA ASP A 34 19.23 2.39 -6.50
C ASP A 34 18.54 2.95 -5.24
N SER A 35 17.26 2.64 -5.07
CA SER A 35 16.36 3.23 -4.09
C SER A 35 15.91 2.25 -3.01
N PHE A 36 16.12 0.95 -3.23
CA PHE A 36 15.61 -0.13 -2.38
C PHE A 36 14.08 -0.18 -2.25
N LEU A 37 13.36 0.45 -3.20
CA LEU A 37 11.90 0.45 -3.24
C LEU A 37 11.36 -0.74 -4.02
N ILE A 38 10.24 -1.28 -3.56
CA ILE A 38 9.52 -2.32 -4.29
C ILE A 38 8.80 -1.67 -5.48
N ILE A 39 9.14 -2.09 -6.69
CA ILE A 39 8.51 -1.59 -7.94
C ILE A 39 7.44 -2.55 -8.45
N ARG A 40 7.56 -3.83 -8.12
CA ARG A 40 6.61 -4.88 -8.50
C ARG A 40 6.61 -5.99 -7.47
N ARG A 41 5.44 -6.56 -7.25
CA ARG A 41 5.26 -7.77 -6.45
C ARG A 41 4.34 -8.75 -7.17
N ASP A 42 4.79 -9.99 -7.31
CA ASP A 42 3.99 -11.07 -7.87
C ASP A 42 3.60 -12.06 -6.77
N TYR A 43 2.32 -12.44 -6.76
CA TYR A 43 1.72 -13.40 -5.86
C TYR A 43 1.40 -14.68 -6.60
N TYR A 44 1.85 -15.81 -6.08
CA TYR A 44 1.64 -17.12 -6.69
C TYR A 44 0.62 -17.94 -5.90
N SER A 45 -0.27 -18.64 -6.61
CA SER A 45 -1.25 -19.55 -6.03
C SER A 45 -0.61 -20.86 -5.55
N PRO A 46 -1.33 -21.69 -4.78
CA PRO A 46 -0.83 -22.99 -4.30
C PRO A 46 -0.29 -23.92 -5.40
N ASN A 47 -0.82 -23.83 -6.62
CA ASN A 47 -0.36 -24.57 -7.80
C ASN A 47 0.83 -23.90 -8.55
N GLN A 48 1.49 -22.91 -7.94
CA GLN A 48 2.66 -22.21 -8.48
C GLN A 48 2.41 -21.34 -9.73
N SER A 49 1.16 -21.09 -10.12
CA SER A 49 0.86 -20.13 -11.19
C SER A 49 0.83 -18.69 -10.67
N LEU A 50 1.12 -17.73 -11.55
CA LEU A 50 0.99 -16.31 -11.23
C LEU A 50 -0.50 -15.99 -11.03
N TRP A 51 -0.86 -15.55 -9.84
CA TRP A 51 -2.23 -15.16 -9.52
C TRP A 51 -2.41 -13.66 -9.62
N LYS A 52 -1.62 -12.89 -8.87
CA LYS A 52 -1.77 -11.43 -8.82
C LYS A 52 -0.44 -10.72 -9.04
N ARG A 53 -0.50 -9.53 -9.64
CA ARG A 53 0.64 -8.61 -9.73
C ARG A 53 0.27 -7.26 -9.17
N GLN A 54 1.04 -6.81 -8.19
CA GLN A 54 0.97 -5.48 -7.63
C GLN A 54 2.08 -4.61 -8.22
N LEU A 55 1.71 -3.43 -8.71
CA LEU A 55 2.60 -2.40 -9.23
C LEU A 55 2.52 -1.18 -8.29
N PHE A 56 3.68 -0.61 -7.97
CA PHE A 56 3.79 0.59 -7.15
C PHE A 56 4.29 1.73 -8.04
N GLU A 57 3.48 2.78 -8.18
CA GLU A 57 3.65 3.82 -9.18
C GLU A 57 3.54 5.21 -8.53
N ASN A 58 4.06 6.23 -9.22
CA ASN A 58 4.01 7.63 -8.78
C ASN A 58 4.56 7.82 -7.35
N MET A 59 5.78 7.35 -7.12
CA MET A 59 6.46 7.48 -5.83
C MET A 59 6.78 8.95 -5.51
N ILE A 60 6.47 9.39 -4.30
CA ILE A 60 6.85 10.71 -3.76
C ILE A 60 7.58 10.57 -2.42
N VAL A 61 8.32 11.59 -2.02
CA VAL A 61 8.95 11.67 -0.69
C VAL A 61 8.09 12.58 0.20
N ILE A 62 7.65 12.06 1.34
CA ILE A 62 6.93 12.80 2.37
C ILE A 62 7.67 12.57 3.69
N ASN A 63 8.19 13.64 4.31
CA ASN A 63 8.95 13.61 5.57
C ASN A 63 10.05 12.52 5.61
N GLY A 64 10.73 12.32 4.48
CA GLY A 64 11.82 11.33 4.35
C GLY A 64 11.36 9.90 4.05
N ALA A 65 10.06 9.61 4.08
CA ALA A 65 9.50 8.33 3.66
C ALA A 65 9.08 8.38 2.18
N VAL A 66 9.35 7.30 1.44
CA VAL A 66 8.86 7.18 0.06
C VAL A 66 7.50 6.49 0.06
N VAL A 67 6.51 7.13 -0.57
CA VAL A 67 5.12 6.66 -0.61
C VAL A 67 4.63 6.56 -2.06
N PRO A 68 4.02 5.45 -2.50
CA PRO A 68 3.39 5.34 -3.80
C PRO A 68 2.05 6.09 -3.82
N LEU A 69 1.84 6.97 -4.80
CA LEU A 69 0.52 7.61 -5.01
C LEU A 69 -0.45 6.77 -5.82
N ARG A 70 0.03 5.71 -6.48
CA ARG A 70 -0.83 4.75 -7.18
C ARG A 70 -0.34 3.32 -6.95
N ILE A 71 -1.26 2.44 -6.58
CA ILE A 71 -1.00 1.00 -6.47
C ILE A 71 -2.01 0.30 -7.37
N ARG A 72 -1.54 -0.51 -8.32
CA ARG A 72 -2.40 -1.33 -9.17
C ARG A 72 -2.22 -2.79 -8.86
N MET A 73 -3.31 -3.50 -8.60
CA MET A 73 -3.35 -4.94 -8.44
C MET A 73 -4.07 -5.57 -9.63
N LEU A 74 -3.35 -6.37 -10.41
CA LEU A 74 -3.88 -7.16 -11.52
C LEU A 74 -4.17 -8.57 -11.01
N ASP A 75 -5.36 -9.11 -11.26
CA ASP A 75 -5.74 -10.50 -11.02
C ASP A 75 -5.80 -11.26 -12.35
N PHE A 76 -4.84 -12.14 -12.58
CA PHE A 76 -4.72 -12.91 -13.82
C PHE A 76 -5.66 -14.13 -13.88
N GLN A 77 -6.23 -14.55 -12.75
CA GLN A 77 -7.16 -15.68 -12.73
C GLN A 77 -8.58 -15.24 -13.09
N HIS A 78 -8.93 -14.01 -12.72
CA HIS A 78 -10.27 -13.46 -12.95
C HIS A 78 -10.31 -12.36 -14.02
N ASP A 79 -9.16 -11.99 -14.60
CA ASP A 79 -9.02 -10.89 -15.56
C ASP A 79 -9.63 -9.57 -15.05
N THR A 80 -9.31 -9.23 -13.81
CA THR A 80 -9.77 -8.00 -13.16
C THR A 80 -8.60 -7.19 -12.63
N SER A 81 -8.87 -5.93 -12.28
CA SER A 81 -7.89 -5.10 -11.60
C SER A 81 -8.52 -4.22 -10.52
N THR A 82 -7.70 -3.83 -9.56
CA THR A 82 -8.04 -2.85 -8.53
C THR A 82 -6.95 -1.80 -8.49
N GLU A 83 -7.34 -0.53 -8.40
CA GLU A 83 -6.41 0.58 -8.26
C GLU A 83 -6.68 1.33 -6.96
N LEU A 84 -5.61 1.60 -6.22
CA LEU A 84 -5.62 2.54 -5.10
C LEU A 84 -4.91 3.81 -5.56
N ILE A 85 -5.60 4.95 -5.48
CA ILE A 85 -5.08 6.27 -5.85
C ILE A 85 -5.12 7.13 -4.60
N PHE A 86 -3.95 7.66 -4.21
CA PHE A 86 -3.81 8.55 -3.06
C PHE A 86 -3.66 9.99 -3.57
N THR A 87 -4.59 10.85 -3.18
CA THR A 87 -4.62 12.27 -3.60
C THR A 87 -4.12 13.22 -2.52
N GLU A 88 -4.29 12.84 -1.26
CA GLU A 88 -3.91 13.64 -0.09
C GLU A 88 -3.29 12.71 0.95
N ILE A 89 -2.14 13.11 1.50
CA ILE A 89 -1.41 12.36 2.50
C ILE A 89 -0.87 13.35 3.53
N ASP A 90 -1.37 13.25 4.76
CA ASP A 90 -0.83 13.95 5.91
C ASP A 90 0.08 13.00 6.71
N SER A 91 1.26 13.49 7.06
CA SER A 91 2.27 12.76 7.83
C SER A 91 2.59 13.47 9.15
N ASP A 92 3.17 12.72 10.09
CA ASP A 92 3.52 13.20 11.43
C ASP A 92 2.33 13.82 12.20
N ILE A 93 1.13 13.29 11.93
CA ILE A 93 -0.08 13.64 12.68
C ILE A 93 -0.14 12.83 13.98
N GLU A 94 -0.50 13.49 15.08
CA GLU A 94 -0.75 12.83 16.36
C GLU A 94 -2.13 12.17 16.31
N LEU A 95 -2.15 10.84 16.45
CA LEU A 95 -3.36 10.02 16.45
C LEU A 95 -3.59 9.47 17.86
N PRO A 96 -4.72 9.79 18.51
CA PRO A 96 -5.01 9.30 19.86
C PRO A 96 -5.35 7.80 19.82
N ASP A 97 -4.84 7.02 20.78
CA ASP A 97 -4.93 5.56 20.80
C ASP A 97 -6.37 5.04 20.72
N GLU A 98 -7.33 5.81 21.25
CA GLU A 98 -8.74 5.45 21.25
C GLU A 98 -9.29 5.21 19.84
N ILE A 99 -8.76 5.87 18.80
CA ILE A 99 -9.25 5.67 17.43
C ILE A 99 -8.99 4.26 16.90
N PHE A 100 -8.06 3.52 17.52
CA PHE A 100 -7.70 2.15 17.16
C PHE A 100 -8.48 1.10 17.98
N VAL A 101 -9.46 1.53 18.78
CA VAL A 101 -10.39 0.64 19.50
C VAL A 101 -11.60 0.32 18.58
N PRO A 102 -11.92 -0.95 18.29
CA PRO A 102 -12.99 -1.31 17.34
C PRO A 102 -14.34 -0.67 17.65
N GLU A 103 -14.70 -0.55 18.93
CA GLU A 103 -15.95 0.07 19.39
C GLU A 103 -16.06 1.55 19.02
N GLN A 104 -14.92 2.22 18.76
CA GLN A 104 -14.85 3.63 18.36
C GLN A 104 -15.16 3.84 16.88
N LEU A 105 -15.20 2.78 16.07
CA LEU A 105 -15.49 2.90 14.63
C LEU A 105 -16.82 3.60 14.36
N LYS A 106 -17.84 3.37 15.21
CA LYS A 106 -19.16 4.01 15.10
C LYS A 106 -19.15 5.51 15.40
N TYR A 107 -18.11 6.02 16.04
CA TYR A 107 -17.89 7.44 16.35
C TYR A 107 -16.84 8.09 15.44
N SER A 108 -16.36 7.37 14.41
CA SER A 108 -15.29 7.86 13.53
C SER A 108 -15.62 9.21 12.88
N LEU A 109 -16.88 9.46 12.52
CA LEU A 109 -17.28 10.76 11.97
C LEU A 109 -17.10 11.90 12.97
N ASP A 110 -17.25 11.66 14.28
CA ASP A 110 -17.12 12.68 15.32
C ASP A 110 -15.67 12.85 15.82
N CYS A 111 -14.74 12.03 15.33
CA CYS A 111 -13.34 12.07 15.73
C CYS A 111 -12.71 13.44 15.41
N PRO A 112 -12.13 14.15 16.39
CA PRO A 112 -11.52 15.46 16.17
C PRO A 112 -10.42 15.47 15.11
N VAL A 113 -9.67 14.36 14.99
CA VAL A 113 -8.63 14.20 13.96
C VAL A 113 -9.26 14.22 12.56
N TRP A 114 -10.27 13.37 12.33
CA TRP A 114 -10.91 13.25 11.02
C TRP A 114 -11.70 14.51 10.64
N GLN A 115 -12.28 15.20 11.62
CA GLN A 115 -12.92 16.51 11.40
C GLN A 115 -11.93 17.57 10.90
N LYS A 116 -10.73 17.62 11.49
CA LYS A 116 -9.69 18.59 11.11
C LYS A 116 -9.09 18.29 9.73
N VAL A 117 -8.85 17.01 9.44
CA VAL A 117 -8.16 16.54 8.23
C VAL A 117 -9.12 16.46 7.03
N CYS A 118 -10.28 15.81 7.20
CA CYS A 118 -11.19 15.52 6.08
C CYS A 118 -12.25 16.62 5.85
N TYR A 119 -12.51 17.48 6.85
CA TYR A 119 -13.54 18.53 6.76
C TYR A 119 -13.03 19.93 7.20
N PRO A 120 -11.94 20.45 6.59
CA PRO A 120 -11.29 21.68 7.06
C PRO A 120 -12.16 22.94 6.99
N THR A 121 -13.23 22.97 6.17
CA THR A 121 -14.14 24.12 6.02
C THR A 121 -15.21 24.24 7.10
N ALA A 122 -15.47 23.21 7.91
CA ALA A 122 -16.50 23.28 8.95
C ALA A 122 -16.15 24.22 10.13
N ASN A 123 -14.87 24.61 10.28
CA ASN A 123 -14.38 25.47 11.36
C ASN A 123 -14.27 26.97 11.01
N LYS A 124 -14.67 27.40 9.81
CA LYS A 124 -14.57 28.83 9.40
C LYS A 124 -15.74 29.71 9.85
N ASN A 125 -16.78 29.17 10.50
CA ASN A 125 -17.96 29.93 10.92
C ASN A 125 -18.05 30.17 12.44
N LYS A 126 -16.93 30.08 13.17
CA LYS A 126 -16.83 30.48 14.59
C LYS A 126 -15.71 31.51 14.79
N GLN A 127 -15.89 32.70 14.24
CA GLN A 127 -15.23 33.93 14.68
C GLN A 127 -16.21 35.09 14.56
#